data_AF-A0A847JYT1-F1
#
_entry.id   AF-A0A847JYT1-F1
#
_cell.length_a   1.000
_cell.length_b   1.000
_cell.length_c   1.000
_cell.angle_alpha   90.00
_cell.angle_beta   90.00
_cell.angle_gamma   90.00
#
_symmetry.space_group_name_H-M   'P 1'
#
loop_
_entity.id
_entity.type
_entity.pdbx_description
1 polymer ?
#
loop_
_entity_poly.entity_id
_entity_poly.type
_entity_poly.pdbx_seq_one_letter_code
_entity_poly.pdbx_strand_id
1 'polypeptide(L)'
;MTSVRPLGITVAAVAFLLSCVAAQAQPSSFGTFRGAFEHACRNYATLDRNGDGIMEIESLRAVTTARGVGRGAVLVAVEERLWSRDGSAADLQPALRRFVSDIARDGFHIGLAVTRLHASARHQDGETVLALRQWVQAVYRQVPDLKSLVLVGNFPAPFLVRQYYWRRTDGLTLLAGTAAARTWDAVSHVRSIAEVIAMPGDIVLADLDGNWDQAYRRLPEQVAGLLAAFPDDPKGEVTEFHQRTAERYEDFFMVQDGYWEEYPGPGAKRRFVFPGERNAECAVADLRRVNVLAQPEIAVGRINALHAAIEPNPDIRGVRGEGLLDAEGRPQAVEFAGPDAVPSPTILWRTSSTLERRLLQEYFDRNHAYRHATASPAWLPASITTEWGSSVPDMQSGVPGWRNASAPLLDIRNPKTTIADFAAWMARPALARAMKAHAGSTGFGFEPPADYAAYGSAVGPGFWWWTKQGARLVPDPRPLGGWVNYGLLRSLYENRKLSGAPAFYLHTGCEGMQPAHFEREPYNSGLYGQWQIAEALLMLGDGLALVGRGKVFYDEPREFWKCMGEGGTFGDAWRRYFDVESADAELAADGIGRKRAYFWSVIGDCTLSLPASLRSPRS
;
A
#
# COMPACT_ATOMS: atom_id res chain seq x y z
N MET A 1 -40.54 33.56 -54.55
CA MET A 1 -39.49 32.74 -53.92
C MET A 1 -39.29 33.24 -52.50
N THR A 2 -40.14 32.76 -51.60
CA THR A 2 -40.24 33.20 -50.21
C THR A 2 -39.44 32.24 -49.35
N SER A 3 -38.39 32.79 -48.73
CA SER A 3 -37.37 32.09 -47.95
C SER A 3 -37.90 31.74 -46.56
N VAL A 4 -37.93 30.44 -46.25
CA VAL A 4 -38.16 29.86 -44.93
C VAL A 4 -36.86 29.95 -44.12
N ARG A 5 -36.93 30.49 -42.89
CA ARG A 5 -35.96 30.21 -41.81
C ARG A 5 -36.69 29.94 -40.50
N PRO A 6 -36.26 28.95 -39.69
CA PRO A 6 -37.06 28.39 -38.61
C PRO A 6 -36.79 29.05 -37.25
N LEU A 7 -37.80 28.96 -36.38
CA LEU A 7 -37.77 29.31 -34.97
C LEU A 7 -36.68 28.54 -34.22
N GLY A 8 -35.90 29.26 -33.41
CA GLY A 8 -35.06 28.68 -32.38
C GLY A 8 -35.91 28.22 -31.19
N ILE A 9 -35.82 26.93 -30.88
CA ILE A 9 -36.31 26.35 -29.64
C ILE A 9 -35.15 26.38 -28.65
N THR A 10 -35.26 27.22 -27.63
CA THR A 10 -34.36 27.23 -26.47
C THR A 10 -34.70 26.05 -25.57
N VAL A 11 -33.88 24.99 -25.58
CA VAL A 11 -33.98 23.89 -24.62
C VAL A 11 -33.37 24.36 -23.30
N ALA A 12 -34.22 24.67 -22.33
CA ALA A 12 -33.80 24.90 -20.96
C ALA A 12 -33.41 23.54 -20.34
N ALA A 13 -32.10 23.33 -20.20
CA ALA A 13 -31.56 22.22 -19.43
C ALA A 13 -31.76 22.49 -17.93
N VAL A 14 -32.77 21.86 -17.33
CA VAL A 14 -32.91 21.75 -15.88
C VAL A 14 -31.92 20.66 -15.42
N ALA A 15 -30.75 21.08 -14.96
CA ALA A 15 -29.80 20.23 -14.27
C ALA A 15 -30.40 19.82 -12.91
N PHE A 16 -30.85 18.57 -12.81
CA PHE A 16 -31.23 17.95 -11.56
C PHE A 16 -29.94 17.69 -10.74
N LEU A 17 -29.65 18.59 -9.81
CA LEU A 17 -28.73 18.36 -8.69
C LEU A 17 -29.37 17.34 -7.74
N LEU A 18 -29.26 16.05 -8.06
CA LEU A 18 -29.44 14.98 -7.08
C LEU A 18 -28.15 14.85 -6.28
N SER A 19 -28.00 15.75 -5.30
CA SER A 19 -27.11 15.51 -4.17
C SER A 19 -27.66 14.32 -3.38
N CYS A 20 -27.12 13.13 -3.66
CA CYS A 20 -27.18 12.00 -2.76
C CYS A 20 -26.42 12.38 -1.48
N VAL A 21 -27.10 13.08 -0.56
CA VAL A 21 -26.70 13.07 0.83
C VAL A 21 -26.93 11.65 1.29
N ALA A 22 -25.88 10.81 1.24
CA ALA A 22 -25.88 9.55 1.97
C ALA A 22 -26.27 9.91 3.40
N ALA A 23 -27.44 9.45 3.84
CA ALA A 23 -27.90 9.65 5.20
C ALA A 23 -26.79 9.13 6.12
N GLN A 24 -26.05 10.03 6.76
CA GLN A 24 -25.02 9.62 7.71
C GLN A 24 -25.74 8.80 8.77
N ALA A 25 -25.40 7.50 8.84
CA ALA A 25 -25.92 6.63 9.88
C ALA A 25 -25.67 7.32 11.22
N GLN A 26 -26.70 7.41 12.06
CA GLN A 26 -26.52 8.00 13.38
C GLN A 26 -25.40 7.24 14.11
N PRO A 27 -24.46 7.93 14.77
CA PRO A 27 -23.39 7.27 15.48
C PRO A 27 -23.93 6.22 16.45
N SER A 28 -23.39 5.01 16.38
CA SER A 28 -23.80 3.92 17.26
C SER A 28 -23.48 4.30 18.70
N SER A 29 -24.37 3.93 19.63
CA SER A 29 -24.06 4.12 21.05
C SER A 29 -22.84 3.29 21.44
N PHE A 30 -22.05 3.77 22.42
CA PHE A 30 -20.93 2.98 22.95
C PHE A 30 -21.35 1.59 23.46
N GLY A 31 -22.56 1.48 24.03
CA GLY A 31 -23.11 0.20 24.48
C GLY A 31 -23.34 -0.78 23.32
N THR A 32 -23.93 -0.29 22.22
CA THR A 32 -24.13 -1.05 20.97
C THR A 32 -22.80 -1.50 20.41
N PHE A 33 -21.84 -0.58 20.29
CA PHE A 33 -20.51 -0.89 19.77
C PHE A 33 -19.80 -1.97 20.60
N ARG A 34 -19.70 -1.77 21.92
CA ARG A 34 -19.04 -2.72 22.83
C ARG A 34 -19.69 -4.11 22.73
N GLY A 35 -21.02 -4.16 22.74
CA GLY A 35 -21.77 -5.42 22.63
C GLY A 35 -21.47 -6.15 21.32
N ALA A 36 -21.53 -5.44 20.19
CA ALA A 36 -21.23 -5.99 18.88
C ALA A 36 -19.78 -6.50 18.76
N PHE A 37 -18.82 -5.71 19.22
CA PHE A 37 -17.40 -6.06 19.22
C PHE A 37 -17.11 -7.31 20.07
N GLU A 38 -17.54 -7.32 21.33
CA GLU A 38 -17.30 -8.45 22.22
C GLU A 38 -18.03 -9.72 21.76
N HIS A 39 -19.24 -9.58 21.21
CA HIS A 39 -19.97 -10.71 20.64
C HIS A 39 -19.26 -11.27 19.40
N ALA A 40 -18.79 -10.41 18.49
CA ALA A 40 -18.01 -10.83 17.33
C ALA A 40 -16.71 -11.52 17.75
N CYS A 41 -15.95 -10.99 18.71
CA CYS A 41 -14.74 -11.66 19.21
C CYS A 41 -15.04 -13.05 19.80
N ARG A 42 -16.19 -13.26 20.46
CA ARG A 42 -16.57 -14.59 20.97
C ARG A 42 -16.96 -15.56 19.85
N ASN A 43 -17.75 -15.10 18.88
CA ASN A 43 -18.22 -15.96 17.78
C ASN A 43 -17.10 -16.35 16.82
N TYR A 44 -16.11 -15.48 16.67
CA TYR A 44 -14.93 -15.68 15.84
C TYR A 44 -13.68 -15.98 16.68
N ALA A 45 -13.86 -16.45 17.93
CA ALA A 45 -12.76 -16.74 18.84
C ALA A 45 -11.77 -17.74 18.25
N THR A 46 -12.28 -18.66 17.44
CA THR A 46 -11.53 -19.56 16.58
C THR A 46 -12.33 -19.73 15.30
N LEU A 47 -11.69 -19.74 14.13
CA LEU A 47 -12.37 -19.97 12.85
C LEU A 47 -11.50 -20.83 11.92
N ASP A 48 -12.05 -21.98 11.51
CA ASP A 48 -11.68 -22.70 10.29
C ASP A 48 -12.77 -22.39 9.27
N ARG A 49 -12.46 -21.47 8.38
CA ARG A 49 -13.40 -20.86 7.46
C ARG A 49 -13.77 -21.83 6.33
N ASN A 50 -12.82 -22.64 5.90
CA ASN A 50 -12.96 -23.49 4.72
C ASN A 50 -13.25 -24.97 5.06
N GLY A 51 -13.19 -25.33 6.36
CA GLY A 51 -13.49 -26.65 6.89
C GLY A 51 -12.40 -27.69 6.66
N ASP A 52 -11.16 -27.28 6.38
CA ASP A 52 -10.03 -28.19 6.10
C ASP A 52 -9.24 -28.63 7.35
N GLY A 53 -9.67 -28.20 8.53
CA GLY A 53 -9.05 -28.50 9.82
C GLY A 53 -7.89 -27.58 10.20
N ILE A 54 -7.56 -26.59 9.36
CA ILE A 54 -6.57 -25.56 9.67
C ILE A 54 -7.31 -24.26 10.00
N MET A 55 -7.12 -23.76 11.21
CA MET A 55 -7.75 -22.51 11.63
C MET A 55 -7.05 -21.32 10.98
N GLU A 56 -7.78 -20.49 10.22
CA GLU A 56 -7.30 -19.18 9.79
C GLU A 56 -7.19 -18.21 10.98
N ILE A 57 -8.17 -18.25 11.88
CA ILE A 57 -8.12 -17.55 13.18
C ILE A 57 -7.94 -18.63 14.26
N GLU A 58 -6.73 -18.76 14.77
CA GLU A 58 -6.40 -19.71 15.84
C GLU A 58 -6.90 -19.21 17.20
N SER A 59 -6.82 -17.90 17.43
CA SER A 59 -7.41 -17.26 18.61
C SER A 59 -7.81 -15.81 18.32
N LEU A 60 -8.93 -15.37 18.87
CA LEU A 60 -9.36 -13.97 18.86
C LEU A 60 -10.03 -13.64 20.18
N ARG A 61 -9.54 -12.61 20.87
CA ARG A 61 -10.10 -12.19 22.16
C ARG A 61 -10.19 -10.68 22.30
N ALA A 62 -11.34 -10.20 22.75
CA ALA A 62 -11.50 -8.83 23.18
C ALA A 62 -10.65 -8.57 24.44
N VAL A 63 -9.97 -7.42 24.47
CA VAL A 63 -9.11 -7.03 25.61
C VAL A 63 -9.67 -5.84 26.34
N THR A 64 -10.02 -4.79 25.60
CA THR A 64 -10.54 -3.56 26.18
C THR A 64 -11.35 -2.80 25.16
N THR A 65 -12.26 -1.97 25.66
CA THR A 65 -12.99 -0.99 24.87
C THR A 65 -12.86 0.37 25.53
N ALA A 66 -12.83 1.43 24.73
CA ALA A 66 -12.84 2.80 25.22
C ALA A 66 -13.88 3.65 24.47
N ARG A 67 -14.49 4.56 25.21
CA ARG A 67 -15.58 5.41 24.72
C ARG A 67 -15.04 6.74 24.20
N GLY A 68 -15.19 6.99 22.91
CA GLY A 68 -15.13 8.34 22.34
C GLY A 68 -16.44 9.13 22.40
N VAL A 69 -16.47 10.27 21.70
CA VAL A 69 -17.60 11.22 21.66
C VAL A 69 -18.50 11.08 20.42
N GLY A 70 -18.39 9.97 19.67
CA GLY A 70 -19.33 9.63 18.60
C GLY A 70 -18.88 9.99 17.18
N ARG A 71 -17.56 10.01 16.90
CA ARG A 71 -17.04 10.13 15.51
C ARG A 71 -17.14 8.84 14.69
N GLY A 72 -17.71 7.78 15.25
CA GLY A 72 -17.75 6.44 14.67
C GLY A 72 -17.01 5.44 15.55
N ALA A 73 -16.79 4.24 15.00
CA ALA A 73 -16.09 3.16 15.67
C ALA A 73 -14.76 2.77 14.98
N VAL A 74 -13.82 2.25 15.75
CA VAL A 74 -12.52 1.73 15.29
C VAL A 74 -12.26 0.37 15.95
N LEU A 75 -11.75 -0.57 15.17
CA LEU A 75 -11.23 -1.83 15.67
C LEU A 75 -9.71 -1.81 15.63
N VAL A 76 -9.07 -2.35 16.66
CA VAL A 76 -7.63 -2.61 16.68
C VAL A 76 -7.42 -4.10 16.91
N ALA A 77 -6.72 -4.77 16.00
CA ALA A 77 -6.30 -6.16 16.17
C ALA A 77 -4.77 -6.22 16.34
N VAL A 78 -4.32 -6.82 17.43
CA VAL A 78 -2.89 -6.95 17.74
C VAL A 78 -2.47 -8.41 17.62
N GLU A 79 -1.39 -8.67 16.90
CA GLU A 79 -0.75 -9.99 16.82
C GLU A 79 -0.37 -10.47 18.24
N GLU A 80 -0.76 -11.70 18.61
CA GLU A 80 -0.59 -12.24 19.96
C GLU A 80 0.87 -12.23 20.44
N ARG A 81 1.82 -12.43 19.52
CA ARG A 81 3.26 -12.35 19.79
C ARG A 81 3.65 -11.01 20.38
N LEU A 82 3.12 -9.91 19.85
CA LEU A 82 3.42 -8.55 20.30
C LEU A 82 2.72 -8.19 21.62
N TRP A 83 1.52 -8.74 21.85
CA TRP A 83 0.80 -8.57 23.11
C TRP A 83 1.47 -9.31 24.29
N SER A 84 2.03 -10.48 24.01
CA SER A 84 2.72 -11.29 25.00
C SER A 84 4.03 -10.64 25.43
N ARG A 85 4.40 -10.79 26.71
CA ARG A 85 5.69 -10.32 27.22
C ARG A 85 6.80 -11.20 26.67
N ASP A 86 7.86 -10.56 26.19
CA ASP A 86 9.11 -11.20 25.80
C ASP A 86 10.19 -10.71 26.76
N GLY A 87 10.79 -11.62 27.55
CA GLY A 87 11.49 -11.30 28.79
C GLY A 87 12.65 -10.31 28.67
N SER A 88 13.26 -10.19 27.48
CA SER A 88 14.36 -9.26 27.20
C SER A 88 13.95 -8.01 26.39
N ALA A 89 12.70 -7.90 25.95
CA ALA A 89 12.27 -6.86 25.03
C ALA A 89 11.17 -5.95 25.63
N ALA A 90 10.88 -4.84 24.95
CA ALA A 90 9.90 -3.86 25.44
C ALA A 90 8.48 -4.47 25.58
N ASP A 91 7.84 -4.22 26.72
CA ASP A 91 6.42 -4.53 26.94
C ASP A 91 5.57 -3.50 26.18
N LEU A 92 4.91 -3.94 25.11
CA LEU A 92 4.09 -3.07 24.26
C LEU A 92 2.69 -2.82 24.83
N GLN A 93 2.25 -3.55 25.86
CA GLN A 93 0.89 -3.40 26.39
C GLN A 93 0.58 -1.97 26.87
N PRO A 94 1.46 -1.27 27.59
CA PRO A 94 1.22 0.12 27.99
C PRO A 94 1.06 1.06 26.78
N ALA A 95 1.92 0.93 25.77
CA ALA A 95 1.86 1.75 24.56
C ALA A 95 0.57 1.50 23.77
N LEU A 96 0.16 0.23 23.62
CA LEU A 96 -1.09 -0.14 22.94
C LEU A 96 -2.35 0.34 23.69
N ARG A 97 -2.36 0.24 25.02
CA ARG A 97 -3.48 0.77 25.83
C ARG A 97 -3.57 2.30 25.76
N ARG A 98 -2.41 2.97 25.71
CA ARG A 98 -2.35 4.43 25.50
C ARG A 98 -2.85 4.79 24.10
N PHE A 99 -2.43 4.06 23.07
CA PHE A 99 -2.91 4.23 21.70
C PHE A 99 -4.44 4.12 21.59
N VAL A 100 -5.04 3.11 22.23
CA VAL A 100 -6.50 2.99 22.34
C VAL A 100 -7.13 4.21 23.02
N SER A 101 -6.54 4.67 24.12
CA SER A 101 -7.03 5.84 24.86
C SER A 101 -6.91 7.13 24.03
N ASP A 102 -5.87 7.25 23.22
CA ASP A 102 -5.65 8.39 22.35
C ASP A 102 -6.67 8.44 21.20
N ILE A 103 -6.95 7.30 20.55
CA ILE A 103 -8.03 7.23 19.53
C ILE A 103 -9.40 7.53 20.13
N ALA A 104 -9.66 7.06 21.36
CA ALA A 104 -10.90 7.39 22.06
C ALA A 104 -11.03 8.90 22.32
N ARG A 105 -9.92 9.57 22.69
CA ARG A 105 -9.87 11.02 22.88
C ARG A 105 -10.11 11.80 21.59
N ASP A 106 -9.66 11.26 20.46
CA ASP A 106 -9.96 11.80 19.14
C ASP A 106 -11.45 11.71 18.78
N GLY A 107 -12.22 10.90 19.51
CA GLY A 107 -13.68 10.88 19.49
C GLY A 107 -14.29 9.56 19.01
N PHE A 108 -13.49 8.54 18.72
CA PHE A 108 -13.99 7.24 18.26
C PHE A 108 -14.34 6.30 19.40
N HIS A 109 -15.38 5.50 19.25
CA HIS A 109 -15.50 4.28 20.04
C HIS A 109 -14.45 3.29 19.55
N ILE A 110 -13.76 2.60 20.44
CA ILE A 110 -12.65 1.73 20.06
C ILE A 110 -12.65 0.43 20.85
N GLY A 111 -12.35 -0.66 20.15
CA GLY A 111 -12.20 -2.00 20.70
C GLY A 111 -10.86 -2.59 20.30
N LEU A 112 -10.09 -3.04 21.28
CA LEU A 112 -8.82 -3.73 21.06
C LEU A 112 -9.00 -5.23 21.26
N ALA A 113 -8.66 -5.98 20.23
CA ALA A 113 -8.59 -7.42 20.23
C ALA A 113 -7.14 -7.88 20.09
N VAL A 114 -6.85 -9.05 20.66
CA VAL A 114 -5.61 -9.78 20.39
C VAL A 114 -5.97 -11.00 19.57
N THR A 115 -5.17 -11.25 18.54
CA THR A 115 -5.42 -12.30 17.56
C THR A 115 -4.17 -13.12 17.32
N ARG A 116 -4.36 -14.43 17.18
CA ARG A 116 -3.36 -15.34 16.64
C ARG A 116 -3.95 -15.93 15.36
N LEU A 117 -3.25 -15.72 14.27
CA LEU A 117 -3.64 -16.18 12.96
C LEU A 117 -2.82 -17.40 12.59
N HIS A 118 -3.29 -18.09 11.56
CA HIS A 118 -2.58 -19.20 10.95
C HIS A 118 -1.11 -18.86 10.66
N ALA A 119 -0.19 -19.73 11.09
CA ALA A 119 1.23 -19.58 10.81
C ALA A 119 1.88 -20.91 10.36
N SER A 120 1.60 -21.36 9.13
CA SER A 120 2.29 -22.51 8.51
C SER A 120 3.03 -22.12 7.23
N ALA A 121 3.66 -23.11 6.57
CA ALA A 121 4.30 -22.93 5.27
C ALA A 121 3.30 -22.89 4.09
N ARG A 122 2.02 -23.16 4.33
CA ARG A 122 0.97 -23.09 3.30
C ARG A 122 0.65 -21.64 2.97
N HIS A 123 0.63 -21.31 1.68
CA HIS A 123 0.22 -20.01 1.20
C HIS A 123 -1.33 -19.91 1.26
N GLN A 124 -1.85 -19.23 2.27
CA GLN A 124 -3.29 -19.04 2.51
C GLN A 124 -3.60 -17.69 3.18
N ASP A 125 -2.79 -16.69 2.82
CA ASP A 125 -2.90 -15.32 3.25
C ASP A 125 -4.27 -14.76 2.85
N GLY A 126 -4.73 -15.04 1.63
CA GLY A 126 -6.04 -14.60 1.13
C GLY A 126 -7.22 -15.19 1.91
N GLU A 127 -7.18 -16.48 2.23
CA GLU A 127 -8.22 -17.14 3.05
C GLU A 127 -8.23 -16.55 4.47
N THR A 128 -7.05 -16.29 5.05
CA THR A 128 -6.92 -15.68 6.38
C THR A 128 -7.43 -14.24 6.38
N VAL A 129 -7.22 -13.48 5.30
CA VAL A 129 -7.80 -12.15 5.11
C VAL A 129 -9.34 -12.22 5.05
N LEU A 130 -9.92 -13.19 4.34
CA LEU A 130 -11.37 -13.39 4.30
C LEU A 130 -11.95 -13.77 5.68
N ALA A 131 -11.24 -14.58 6.45
CA ALA A 131 -11.62 -14.89 7.84
C ALA A 131 -11.66 -13.63 8.73
N LEU A 132 -10.63 -12.76 8.63
CA LEU A 132 -10.62 -11.46 9.32
C LEU A 132 -11.77 -10.56 8.84
N ARG A 133 -12.03 -10.53 7.53
CA ARG A 133 -13.13 -9.76 6.94
C ARG A 133 -14.48 -10.18 7.53
N GLN A 134 -14.74 -11.47 7.73
CA GLN A 134 -15.98 -11.95 8.33
C GLN A 134 -16.18 -11.48 9.77
N TRP A 135 -15.12 -11.46 10.57
CA TRP A 135 -15.17 -10.90 11.92
C TRP A 135 -15.54 -9.41 11.89
N VAL A 136 -14.93 -8.64 10.99
CA VAL A 136 -15.19 -7.20 10.82
C VAL A 136 -16.62 -6.95 10.33
N GLN A 137 -17.08 -7.71 9.33
CA GLN A 137 -18.47 -7.68 8.83
C GLN A 137 -19.48 -7.95 9.95
N ALA A 138 -19.18 -8.85 10.89
CA ALA A 138 -20.06 -9.13 12.01
C ALA A 138 -20.21 -7.94 12.97
N VAL A 139 -19.16 -7.14 13.15
CA VAL A 139 -19.23 -5.86 13.89
C VAL A 139 -19.99 -4.82 13.07
N TYR A 140 -19.62 -4.63 11.81
CA TYR A 140 -20.19 -3.60 10.92
C TYR A 140 -21.71 -3.73 10.77
N ARG A 141 -22.25 -4.95 10.65
CA ARG A 141 -23.70 -5.19 10.58
C ARG A 141 -24.50 -4.61 11.75
N GLN A 142 -23.86 -4.45 12.92
CA GLN A 142 -24.48 -3.86 14.11
C GLN A 142 -24.00 -2.42 14.39
N VAL A 143 -22.92 -2.00 13.73
CA VAL A 143 -22.22 -0.72 13.92
C VAL A 143 -21.85 -0.17 12.54
N PRO A 144 -22.83 0.34 11.77
CA PRO A 144 -22.62 0.82 10.40
C PRO A 144 -21.77 2.10 10.32
N ASP A 145 -21.47 2.72 11.46
CA ASP A 145 -20.53 3.84 11.59
C ASP A 145 -19.10 3.39 11.96
N LEU A 146 -18.78 2.09 11.84
CA LEU A 146 -17.39 1.62 11.86
C LEU A 146 -16.61 2.33 10.75
N LYS A 147 -15.45 2.89 11.10
CA LYS A 147 -14.62 3.69 10.19
C LYS A 147 -13.33 2.99 9.80
N SER A 148 -12.75 2.20 10.71
CA SER A 148 -11.43 1.65 10.48
C SER A 148 -11.15 0.36 11.22
N LEU A 149 -10.28 -0.44 10.63
CA LEU A 149 -9.55 -1.53 11.25
C LEU A 149 -8.06 -1.22 11.23
N VAL A 150 -7.43 -1.23 12.41
CA VAL A 150 -5.98 -1.08 12.55
C VAL A 150 -5.38 -2.43 12.96
N LEU A 151 -4.49 -2.94 12.12
CA LEU A 151 -3.75 -4.19 12.33
C LEU A 151 -2.36 -3.86 12.88
N VAL A 152 -1.99 -4.40 14.03
CA VAL A 152 -0.68 -4.17 14.68
C VAL A 152 0.10 -5.47 14.77
N GLY A 153 1.16 -5.58 13.98
CA GLY A 153 2.01 -6.78 13.86
C GLY A 153 2.04 -7.29 12.42
N ASN A 154 2.54 -8.52 12.27
CA ASN A 154 2.61 -9.16 10.97
C ASN A 154 1.29 -9.84 10.64
N PHE A 155 0.55 -9.30 9.67
CA PHE A 155 -0.75 -9.81 9.24
C PHE A 155 -0.69 -10.14 7.74
N PRO A 156 -1.41 -11.19 7.29
CA PRO A 156 -1.49 -11.52 5.89
C PRO A 156 -2.08 -10.36 5.07
N ALA A 157 -1.61 -10.23 3.84
CA ALA A 157 -2.00 -9.17 2.93
C ALA A 157 -2.69 -9.78 1.70
N PRO A 158 -3.82 -9.22 1.25
CA PRO A 158 -4.47 -9.68 0.03
C PRO A 158 -3.60 -9.39 -1.18
N PHE A 159 -3.38 -10.42 -2.00
CA PHE A 159 -2.67 -10.35 -3.27
C PHE A 159 -3.68 -10.15 -4.41
N LEU A 160 -3.65 -8.98 -5.05
CA LEU A 160 -4.62 -8.61 -6.09
C LEU A 160 -4.02 -8.72 -7.49
N VAL A 161 -4.61 -9.58 -8.31
CA VAL A 161 -4.30 -9.75 -9.74
C VAL A 161 -5.46 -9.22 -10.56
N ARG A 162 -5.17 -8.50 -11.63
CA ARG A 162 -6.18 -8.03 -12.56
C ARG A 162 -5.82 -8.40 -13.98
N GLN A 163 -6.84 -8.76 -14.74
CA GLN A 163 -6.74 -8.92 -16.18
C GLN A 163 -7.70 -7.95 -16.84
N TYR A 164 -7.25 -7.32 -17.91
CA TYR A 164 -8.01 -6.37 -18.72
C TYR A 164 -7.62 -6.55 -20.18
N TYR A 165 -8.57 -6.43 -21.13
CA TYR A 165 -8.26 -6.48 -22.55
C TYR A 165 -7.95 -5.08 -23.09
N TRP A 166 -6.69 -4.88 -23.47
CA TRP A 166 -6.20 -3.66 -24.09
C TRP A 166 -6.44 -3.70 -25.59
N ARG A 167 -7.29 -2.81 -26.10
CA ARG A 167 -7.40 -2.54 -27.54
C ARG A 167 -6.38 -1.47 -27.92
N ARG A 168 -5.42 -1.82 -28.78
CA ARG A 168 -4.31 -0.96 -29.19
C ARG A 168 -4.12 -0.98 -30.70
N THR A 169 -3.45 0.05 -31.21
CA THR A 169 -2.98 0.11 -32.60
C THR A 169 -1.54 0.61 -32.58
N ASP A 170 -0.63 -0.31 -32.30
CA ASP A 170 0.81 -0.09 -32.25
C ASP A 170 1.55 -1.40 -32.57
N GLY A 171 2.88 -1.39 -32.42
CA GLY A 171 3.72 -2.52 -32.78
C GLY A 171 3.42 -3.76 -31.95
N LEU A 172 3.37 -4.91 -32.61
CA LEU A 172 3.12 -6.20 -31.98
C LEU A 172 3.99 -7.28 -32.62
N THR A 173 4.57 -8.13 -31.79
CA THR A 173 5.19 -9.38 -32.22
C THR A 173 4.46 -10.54 -31.58
N LEU A 174 3.89 -11.41 -32.41
CA LEU A 174 3.35 -12.70 -31.97
C LEU A 174 4.42 -13.79 -32.13
N LEU A 175 4.42 -14.75 -31.20
CA LEU A 175 5.29 -15.93 -31.19
C LEU A 175 6.78 -15.55 -31.31
N ALA A 176 7.17 -14.47 -30.63
CA ALA A 176 8.53 -13.94 -30.65
C ALA A 176 9.56 -15.03 -30.35
N GLY A 177 10.66 -15.06 -31.12
CA GLY A 177 11.73 -16.05 -30.96
C GLY A 177 11.45 -17.43 -31.57
N THR A 178 10.32 -17.62 -32.27
CA THR A 178 9.99 -18.87 -32.97
C THR A 178 10.04 -18.70 -34.50
N ALA A 179 10.10 -19.81 -35.24
CA ALA A 179 9.99 -19.79 -36.71
C ALA A 179 8.62 -19.29 -37.21
N ALA A 180 7.61 -19.30 -36.35
CA ALA A 180 6.27 -18.79 -36.63
C ALA A 180 6.07 -17.33 -36.20
N ALA A 181 7.14 -16.63 -35.80
CA ALA A 181 7.07 -15.24 -35.37
C ALA A 181 6.46 -14.36 -36.46
N ARG A 182 5.57 -13.45 -36.05
CA ARG A 182 4.98 -12.44 -36.92
C ARG A 182 5.08 -11.09 -36.23
N THR A 183 5.62 -10.10 -36.94
CA THR A 183 5.84 -8.75 -36.42
C THR A 183 5.11 -7.75 -37.29
N TRP A 184 4.46 -6.78 -36.65
CA TRP A 184 3.87 -5.61 -37.27
C TRP A 184 4.42 -4.37 -36.59
N ASP A 185 4.77 -3.34 -37.36
CA ASP A 185 5.16 -2.03 -36.82
C ASP A 185 3.96 -1.30 -36.22
N ALA A 186 2.77 -1.51 -36.79
CA ALA A 186 1.48 -1.08 -36.24
C ALA A 186 0.37 -2.03 -36.71
N VAL A 187 -0.41 -2.57 -35.77
CA VAL A 187 -1.58 -3.39 -36.09
C VAL A 187 -2.63 -3.23 -34.98
N SER A 188 -3.90 -3.15 -35.38
CA SER A 188 -5.00 -3.23 -34.42
C SER A 188 -4.97 -4.58 -33.73
N HIS A 189 -4.86 -4.57 -32.41
CA HIS A 189 -4.75 -5.81 -31.64
C HIS A 189 -5.41 -5.70 -30.27
N VAL A 190 -5.65 -6.88 -29.70
CA VAL A 190 -6.07 -7.04 -28.32
C VAL A 190 -4.97 -7.73 -27.52
N ARG A 191 -4.64 -7.18 -26.36
CA ARG A 191 -3.81 -7.81 -25.33
C ARG A 191 -4.63 -8.00 -24.06
N SER A 192 -4.92 -9.24 -23.67
CA SER A 192 -5.51 -9.57 -22.36
C SER A 192 -4.54 -10.42 -21.57
N ILE A 193 -3.83 -9.83 -20.61
CA ILE A 193 -2.85 -10.52 -19.75
C ILE A 193 -3.16 -10.15 -18.31
N ALA A 194 -3.07 -11.14 -17.42
CA ALA A 194 -3.21 -10.95 -15.98
C ALA A 194 -1.91 -10.39 -15.40
N GLU A 195 -2.02 -9.35 -14.57
CA GLU A 195 -0.88 -8.70 -13.92
C GLU A 195 -1.20 -8.43 -12.44
N VAL A 196 -0.17 -8.49 -11.60
CA VAL A 196 -0.24 -8.01 -10.21
C VAL A 196 -0.51 -6.51 -10.21
N ILE A 197 -1.55 -6.08 -9.46
CA ILE A 197 -1.91 -4.67 -9.36
C ILE A 197 -1.77 -4.08 -7.95
N ALA A 198 -1.89 -4.89 -6.91
CA ALA A 198 -1.71 -4.43 -5.53
C ALA A 198 -1.32 -5.55 -4.58
N MET A 199 -0.37 -5.25 -3.70
CA MET A 199 -0.16 -5.95 -2.45
C MET A 199 0.46 -4.96 -1.44
N PRO A 200 -0.13 -4.77 -0.24
CA PRO A 200 -1.47 -5.23 0.11
C PRO A 200 -2.53 -4.62 -0.81
N GLY A 201 -3.52 -5.39 -1.24
CA GLY A 201 -4.74 -4.91 -1.89
C GLY A 201 -5.85 -4.67 -0.87
N ASP A 202 -5.67 -3.71 0.05
CA ASP A 202 -6.50 -3.59 1.26
C ASP A 202 -7.99 -3.33 1.00
N ILE A 203 -8.37 -2.96 -0.23
CA ILE A 203 -9.77 -2.92 -0.66
C ILE A 203 -10.52 -4.23 -0.35
N VAL A 204 -9.87 -5.40 -0.42
CA VAL A 204 -10.48 -6.70 -0.11
C VAL A 204 -11.00 -6.78 1.33
N LEU A 205 -10.24 -6.22 2.29
CA LEU A 205 -10.61 -6.23 3.71
C LEU A 205 -11.46 -5.00 4.09
N ALA A 206 -11.36 -3.93 3.31
CA ALA A 206 -12.02 -2.65 3.54
C ALA A 206 -13.44 -2.58 2.98
N ASP A 207 -13.68 -3.24 1.85
CA ASP A 207 -15.00 -3.45 1.25
C ASP A 207 -15.67 -4.62 1.98
N LEU A 208 -16.70 -4.31 2.76
CA LEU A 208 -17.40 -5.22 3.66
C LEU A 208 -18.68 -5.79 3.04
N ASP A 209 -19.14 -5.32 1.89
CA ASP A 209 -20.33 -5.86 1.21
C ASP A 209 -20.07 -6.44 -0.19
N GLY A 210 -18.86 -6.26 -0.72
CA GLY A 210 -18.39 -6.81 -1.98
C GLY A 210 -18.21 -8.33 -1.97
N ASN A 211 -18.12 -8.86 -3.19
CA ASN A 211 -18.13 -10.29 -3.50
C ASN A 211 -16.73 -10.90 -3.58
N TRP A 212 -15.80 -10.45 -2.72
CA TRP A 212 -14.39 -10.86 -2.74
C TRP A 212 -14.17 -12.38 -2.57
N ASP A 213 -15.04 -13.07 -1.86
CA ASP A 213 -15.05 -14.53 -1.76
C ASP A 213 -15.14 -15.21 -3.14
N GLN A 214 -15.86 -14.63 -4.10
CA GLN A 214 -15.98 -15.15 -5.47
C GLN A 214 -14.77 -14.80 -6.34
N ALA A 215 -14.08 -13.71 -6.00
CA ALA A 215 -12.86 -13.28 -6.68
C ALA A 215 -11.64 -14.08 -6.21
N TYR A 216 -11.69 -14.68 -5.01
CA TYR A 216 -10.57 -15.41 -4.43
C TYR A 216 -10.24 -16.72 -5.18
N ARG A 217 -8.95 -16.99 -5.32
CA ARG A 217 -8.36 -18.18 -5.94
C ARG A 217 -7.32 -18.77 -4.99
N ARG A 218 -7.74 -19.81 -4.28
CA ARG A 218 -6.94 -20.48 -3.26
C ARG A 218 -5.81 -21.33 -3.83
N LEU A 219 -6.10 -22.14 -4.86
CA LEU A 219 -5.15 -23.07 -5.43
C LEU A 219 -4.29 -22.40 -6.52
N PRO A 220 -3.09 -22.94 -6.81
CA PRO A 220 -2.33 -22.52 -7.98
C PRO A 220 -3.17 -22.59 -9.25
N GLU A 221 -3.29 -21.48 -9.96
CA GLU A 221 -4.09 -21.35 -11.18
C GLU A 221 -3.24 -20.76 -12.31
N GLN A 222 -3.44 -21.29 -13.51
CA GLN A 222 -2.92 -20.72 -14.75
C GLN A 222 -3.96 -19.77 -15.31
N VAL A 223 -3.75 -18.47 -15.15
CA VAL A 223 -4.65 -17.46 -15.70
C VAL A 223 -4.30 -17.26 -17.16
N ALA A 224 -5.21 -17.72 -18.03
CA ALA A 224 -5.03 -17.64 -19.47
C ALA A 224 -4.92 -16.18 -19.93
N GLY A 225 -4.02 -15.91 -20.88
CA GLY A 225 -3.90 -14.63 -21.58
C GLY A 225 -3.98 -14.79 -23.10
N LEU A 226 -4.24 -13.67 -23.77
CA LEU A 226 -4.43 -13.57 -25.22
C LEU A 226 -3.70 -12.37 -25.79
N LEU A 227 -2.95 -12.59 -26.86
CA LEU A 227 -2.52 -11.57 -27.81
C LEU A 227 -3.16 -11.92 -29.16
N ALA A 228 -3.93 -11.02 -29.75
CA ALA A 228 -4.60 -11.25 -31.03
C ALA A 228 -4.49 -10.01 -31.93
N ALA A 229 -3.92 -10.18 -33.12
CA ALA A 229 -3.76 -9.13 -34.12
C ALA A 229 -4.88 -9.22 -35.15
N PHE A 230 -5.45 -8.09 -35.57
CA PHE A 230 -6.59 -8.03 -36.48
C PHE A 230 -6.26 -7.16 -37.72
N PRO A 231 -5.33 -7.61 -38.59
CA PRO A 231 -4.95 -6.85 -39.78
C PRO A 231 -6.10 -6.71 -40.79
N ASP A 232 -6.98 -7.71 -40.88
CA ASP A 232 -8.07 -7.78 -41.87
C ASP A 232 -9.46 -7.58 -41.27
N ASP A 233 -9.57 -7.33 -39.97
CA ASP A 233 -10.85 -7.18 -39.28
C ASP A 233 -10.88 -5.89 -38.45
N PRO A 234 -11.48 -4.80 -38.96
CA PRO A 234 -11.56 -3.54 -38.23
C PRO A 234 -12.42 -3.62 -36.97
N LYS A 235 -13.26 -4.65 -36.82
CA LYS A 235 -14.04 -4.88 -35.58
C LYS A 235 -13.20 -5.53 -34.48
N GLY A 236 -12.07 -6.15 -34.85
CA GLY A 236 -11.17 -6.81 -33.93
C GLY A 236 -11.79 -8.03 -33.27
N GLU A 237 -12.55 -8.84 -34.02
CA GLU A 237 -13.21 -10.04 -33.53
C GLU A 237 -12.65 -11.31 -34.18
N VAL A 238 -12.32 -11.29 -35.47
CA VAL A 238 -11.94 -12.50 -36.22
C VAL A 238 -10.52 -12.41 -36.74
N THR A 239 -9.67 -13.36 -36.36
CA THR A 239 -8.29 -13.43 -36.84
C THR A 239 -7.72 -14.85 -36.82
N GLU A 240 -6.75 -15.13 -37.68
CA GLU A 240 -5.86 -16.29 -37.55
C GLU A 240 -4.62 -15.96 -36.69
N PHE A 241 -4.27 -14.68 -36.55
CA PHE A 241 -3.06 -14.21 -35.87
C PHE A 241 -3.30 -14.03 -34.37
N HIS A 242 -3.04 -15.08 -33.60
CA HIS A 242 -3.22 -15.07 -32.15
C HIS A 242 -2.18 -15.92 -31.44
N GLN A 243 -1.90 -15.55 -30.20
CA GLN A 243 -1.04 -16.26 -29.26
C GLN A 243 -1.74 -16.34 -27.91
N ARG A 244 -1.80 -17.55 -27.35
CA ARG A 244 -2.23 -17.76 -25.96
C ARG A 244 -1.02 -17.66 -25.06
N THR A 245 -1.18 -17.02 -23.92
CA THR A 245 -0.23 -17.00 -22.81
C THR A 245 -0.90 -17.58 -21.57
N ALA A 246 -0.13 -17.85 -20.53
CA ALA A 246 -0.68 -18.19 -19.23
C ALA A 246 0.32 -17.74 -18.16
N GLU A 247 -0.18 -17.06 -17.14
CA GLU A 247 0.59 -16.67 -15.97
C GLU A 247 0.09 -17.48 -14.77
N ARG A 248 1.04 -17.97 -13.96
CA ARG A 248 0.70 -18.75 -12.76
C ARG A 248 0.60 -17.83 -11.56
N TYR A 249 -0.51 -17.93 -10.84
CA TYR A 249 -0.73 -17.28 -9.56
C TYR A 249 -1.23 -18.30 -8.53
N GLU A 250 -1.05 -18.01 -7.26
CA GLU A 250 -1.50 -18.82 -6.13
C GLU A 250 -1.94 -17.86 -5.02
N ASP A 251 -2.99 -18.23 -4.28
CA ASP A 251 -3.50 -17.46 -3.14
C ASP A 251 -3.76 -15.97 -3.45
N PHE A 252 -4.63 -15.71 -4.43
CA PHE A 252 -4.84 -14.36 -4.97
C PHE A 252 -6.31 -14.03 -5.20
N PHE A 253 -6.61 -12.74 -5.30
CA PHE A 253 -7.92 -12.21 -5.68
C PHE A 253 -7.87 -11.76 -7.14
N MET A 254 -8.77 -12.29 -7.96
CA MET A 254 -8.81 -12.04 -9.40
C MET A 254 -9.89 -11.00 -9.74
N VAL A 255 -9.46 -9.82 -10.17
CA VAL A 255 -10.33 -8.84 -10.85
C VAL A 255 -10.34 -9.17 -12.34
N GLN A 256 -11.35 -9.93 -12.75
CA GLN A 256 -11.46 -10.45 -14.12
C GLN A 256 -12.25 -9.52 -15.04
N ASP A 257 -11.61 -8.43 -15.47
CA ASP A 257 -12.17 -7.45 -16.41
C ASP A 257 -11.80 -7.75 -17.88
N GLY A 258 -10.91 -8.71 -18.11
CA GLY A 258 -10.30 -8.98 -19.41
C GLY A 258 -10.72 -10.30 -20.04
N TYR A 259 -11.81 -10.90 -19.59
CA TYR A 259 -12.31 -12.18 -20.09
C TYR A 259 -12.72 -12.11 -21.57
N TRP A 260 -12.50 -13.20 -22.30
CA TRP A 260 -12.98 -13.37 -23.67
C TRP A 260 -13.59 -14.75 -23.88
N GLU A 261 -14.47 -14.83 -24.86
CA GLU A 261 -15.03 -16.08 -25.38
C GLU A 261 -14.43 -16.35 -26.75
N GLU A 262 -14.25 -17.63 -27.07
CA GLU A 262 -13.59 -18.05 -28.30
C GLU A 262 -14.44 -19.05 -29.06
N TYR A 263 -14.67 -18.77 -30.35
CA TYR A 263 -15.47 -19.59 -31.24
C TYR A 263 -14.69 -19.94 -32.52
N PRO A 264 -15.00 -21.07 -33.18
CA PRO A 264 -14.53 -21.34 -34.53
C PRO A 264 -14.94 -20.22 -35.49
N GLY A 265 -13.99 -19.71 -36.28
CA GLY A 265 -14.24 -18.79 -37.38
C GLY A 265 -14.22 -19.49 -38.74
N PRO A 266 -14.41 -18.75 -39.84
CA PRO A 266 -14.29 -19.31 -41.18
C PRO A 266 -12.83 -19.71 -41.49
N GLY A 267 -12.65 -20.89 -42.09
CA GLY A 267 -11.32 -21.42 -42.42
C GLY A 267 -10.48 -21.71 -41.17
N ALA A 268 -9.26 -21.20 -41.14
CA ALA A 268 -8.33 -21.34 -39.99
C ALA A 268 -8.49 -20.23 -38.94
N LYS A 269 -9.41 -19.27 -39.13
CA LYS A 269 -9.59 -18.13 -38.23
C LYS A 269 -10.33 -18.53 -36.94
N ARG A 270 -10.12 -17.75 -35.89
CA ARG A 270 -10.88 -17.79 -34.63
C ARG A 270 -11.67 -16.51 -34.48
N ARG A 271 -12.84 -16.61 -33.85
CA ARG A 271 -13.63 -15.46 -33.43
C ARG A 271 -13.51 -15.28 -31.93
N PHE A 272 -13.10 -14.09 -31.51
CA PHE A 272 -13.02 -13.64 -30.14
C PHE A 272 -14.18 -12.69 -29.86
N VAL A 273 -14.93 -12.98 -28.80
CA VAL A 273 -15.95 -12.08 -28.25
C VAL A 273 -15.41 -11.55 -26.93
N PHE A 274 -15.53 -10.24 -26.72
CA PHE A 274 -15.06 -9.57 -25.51
C PHE A 274 -16.30 -9.03 -24.77
N PRO A 275 -16.90 -9.81 -23.85
CA PRO A 275 -18.20 -9.50 -23.26
C PRO A 275 -18.22 -8.24 -22.39
N GLY A 276 -17.07 -7.63 -22.13
CA GLY A 276 -16.93 -6.56 -21.17
C GLY A 276 -16.46 -7.05 -19.82
N GLU A 277 -16.48 -6.12 -18.88
CA GLU A 277 -16.00 -6.32 -17.53
C GLU A 277 -17.09 -6.97 -16.69
N ARG A 278 -16.73 -8.04 -15.97
CA ARG A 278 -17.69 -8.75 -15.13
C ARG A 278 -17.98 -8.03 -13.81
N ASN A 279 -17.02 -7.24 -13.31
CA ASN A 279 -17.12 -6.56 -12.02
C ASN A 279 -17.57 -7.50 -10.90
N ALA A 280 -17.06 -8.74 -10.92
CA ALA A 280 -17.52 -9.83 -10.08
C ALA A 280 -17.23 -9.60 -8.60
N GLU A 281 -16.28 -8.73 -8.28
CA GLU A 281 -15.95 -8.33 -6.92
C GLU A 281 -16.93 -7.28 -6.36
N CYS A 282 -17.62 -6.53 -7.21
CA CYS A 282 -18.45 -5.39 -6.79
C CYS A 282 -19.76 -5.85 -6.15
N ALA A 283 -20.22 -5.10 -5.14
CA ALA A 283 -21.56 -5.25 -4.59
C ALA A 283 -22.63 -4.75 -5.58
N VAL A 284 -23.89 -5.17 -5.36
CA VAL A 284 -25.03 -4.77 -6.22
C VAL A 284 -25.23 -3.25 -6.26
N ALA A 285 -24.92 -2.55 -5.16
CA ALA A 285 -24.99 -1.09 -5.10
C ALA A 285 -23.93 -0.44 -5.99
N ASP A 286 -22.71 -0.98 -6.01
CA ASP A 286 -21.58 -0.43 -6.76
C ASP A 286 -21.71 -0.62 -8.27
N LEU A 287 -22.37 -1.68 -8.70
CA LEU A 287 -22.73 -1.89 -10.12
C LEU A 287 -23.60 -0.78 -10.70
N ARG A 288 -24.20 0.08 -9.85
CA ARG A 288 -25.04 1.21 -10.28
C ARG A 288 -24.28 2.54 -10.32
N ARG A 289 -23.00 2.57 -9.93
CA ARG A 289 -22.17 3.79 -9.98
C ARG A 289 -21.78 4.11 -11.42
N VAL A 290 -21.42 5.38 -11.64
CA VAL A 290 -21.01 5.90 -12.96
C VAL A 290 -19.79 5.14 -13.47
N ASN A 291 -18.75 5.07 -12.64
CA ASN A 291 -17.64 4.16 -12.83
C ASN A 291 -17.75 3.03 -11.82
N VAL A 292 -18.03 1.82 -12.32
CA VAL A 292 -18.18 0.62 -11.51
C VAL A 292 -16.83 0.20 -10.93
N LEU A 293 -16.74 0.23 -9.60
CA LEU A 293 -15.65 -0.31 -8.79
C LEU A 293 -16.15 -0.54 -7.35
N ALA A 294 -15.60 -1.56 -6.70
CA ALA A 294 -15.84 -1.93 -5.30
C ALA A 294 -15.48 -0.80 -4.35
N GLN A 295 -16.25 -0.64 -3.28
CA GLN A 295 -16.14 0.49 -2.38
C GLN A 295 -15.72 0.08 -0.97
N PRO A 296 -14.79 0.80 -0.34
CA PRO A 296 -14.42 0.52 1.03
C PRO A 296 -15.42 1.15 2.03
N GLU A 297 -16.12 0.34 2.82
CA GLU A 297 -16.92 0.82 3.96
C GLU A 297 -16.01 1.36 5.09
N ILE A 298 -14.82 0.78 5.25
CA ILE A 298 -13.85 1.15 6.28
C ILE A 298 -12.47 1.42 5.68
N ALA A 299 -11.59 2.07 6.42
CA ALA A 299 -10.16 2.10 6.11
C ALA A 299 -9.43 0.95 6.83
N VAL A 300 -8.38 0.42 6.21
CA VAL A 300 -7.48 -0.55 6.84
C VAL A 300 -6.12 0.12 7.02
N GLY A 301 -5.60 0.14 8.25
CA GLY A 301 -4.25 0.61 8.57
C GLY A 301 -3.39 -0.53 9.09
N ARG A 302 -2.17 -0.70 8.56
CA ARG A 302 -1.24 -1.76 8.98
C ARG A 302 -0.01 -1.17 9.64
N ILE A 303 0.21 -1.48 10.92
CA ILE A 303 1.38 -1.08 11.69
C ILE A 303 2.23 -2.33 11.89
N ASN A 304 3.18 -2.54 10.97
CA ASN A 304 4.10 -3.68 10.99
C ASN A 304 5.55 -3.17 11.02
N ALA A 305 6.33 -3.65 11.98
CA ALA A 305 7.75 -3.34 12.08
C ALA A 305 8.63 -4.54 11.72
N LEU A 306 8.07 -5.75 11.57
CA LEU A 306 8.84 -6.99 11.44
C LEU A 306 9.84 -6.94 10.30
N HIS A 307 9.44 -6.40 9.14
CA HIS A 307 10.26 -6.37 7.93
C HIS A 307 11.37 -5.31 7.95
N ALA A 308 11.20 -4.26 8.77
CA ALA A 308 12.22 -3.25 9.05
C ALA A 308 13.06 -3.61 10.28
N ALA A 309 12.58 -4.52 11.12
CA ALA A 309 13.21 -4.95 12.36
C ALA A 309 14.18 -6.10 12.15
N ILE A 310 15.16 -5.88 11.26
CA ILE A 310 16.22 -6.84 10.99
C ILE A 310 17.55 -6.31 11.51
N GLU A 311 18.39 -7.23 11.96
CA GLU A 311 19.73 -6.96 12.48
C GLU A 311 20.77 -7.77 11.71
N PRO A 312 22.02 -7.27 11.63
CA PRO A 312 23.13 -8.04 11.08
C PRO A 312 23.25 -9.38 11.82
N ASN A 313 23.38 -10.47 11.07
CA ASN A 313 23.46 -11.81 11.62
C ASN A 313 24.76 -11.94 12.43
N PRO A 314 24.67 -12.11 13.77
CA PRO A 314 25.84 -12.19 14.63
C PRO A 314 26.49 -13.57 14.57
N ASP A 315 26.05 -14.50 13.74
CA ASP A 315 26.77 -15.77 13.52
C ASP A 315 27.79 -15.65 12.38
N ILE A 316 27.72 -14.58 11.59
CA ILE A 316 28.67 -14.30 10.52
C ILE A 316 29.98 -13.81 11.13
N ARG A 317 31.07 -14.54 10.82
CA ARG A 317 32.42 -14.25 11.30
C ARG A 317 33.42 -14.23 10.15
N GLY A 318 34.32 -13.25 10.17
CA GLY A 318 35.46 -13.21 9.28
C GLY A 318 36.59 -14.14 9.72
N VAL A 319 37.67 -14.17 8.93
CA VAL A 319 38.85 -15.02 9.17
C VAL A 319 39.60 -14.69 10.45
N ARG A 320 39.38 -13.50 11.03
CA ARG A 320 39.98 -13.08 12.31
C ARG A 320 39.00 -13.16 13.47
N GLY A 321 37.82 -13.75 13.25
CA GLY A 321 36.74 -13.83 14.24
C GLY A 321 35.97 -12.53 14.43
N GLU A 322 36.18 -11.52 13.58
CA GLU A 322 35.42 -10.27 13.60
C GLU A 322 33.98 -10.48 13.11
N GLY A 323 33.02 -9.74 13.68
CA GLY A 323 31.62 -9.73 13.24
C GLY A 323 31.31 -8.56 12.30
N LEU A 324 30.07 -8.49 11.83
CA LEU A 324 29.60 -7.39 10.95
C LEU A 324 29.58 -6.01 11.64
N LEU A 325 29.46 -6.00 12.97
CA LEU A 325 29.47 -4.78 13.79
C LEU A 325 30.75 -4.69 14.63
N ASP A 326 31.27 -3.47 14.82
CA ASP A 326 32.41 -3.18 15.69
C ASP A 326 32.03 -3.15 17.18
N ALA A 327 32.99 -2.84 18.05
CA ALA A 327 32.78 -2.80 19.51
C ALA A 327 31.77 -1.70 19.92
N GLU A 328 31.60 -0.67 19.11
CA GLU A 328 30.64 0.41 19.27
C GLU A 328 29.29 0.11 18.61
N GLY A 329 29.12 -1.08 18.02
CA GLY A 329 27.89 -1.50 17.34
C GLY A 329 27.70 -0.91 15.94
N ARG A 330 28.75 -0.38 15.31
CA ARG A 330 28.70 0.24 13.98
C ARG A 330 29.10 -0.76 12.89
N PRO A 331 28.56 -0.63 11.67
CA PRO A 331 28.98 -1.46 10.54
C PRO A 331 30.49 -1.40 10.27
N GLN A 332 31.14 -2.57 10.21
CA GLN A 332 32.56 -2.70 9.86
C GLN A 332 32.77 -3.64 8.68
N ALA A 333 33.96 -3.56 8.07
CA ALA A 333 34.36 -4.48 7.01
C ALA A 333 34.78 -5.83 7.60
N VAL A 334 34.43 -6.92 6.92
CA VAL A 334 34.75 -8.30 7.32
C VAL A 334 35.47 -9.02 6.20
N GLU A 335 36.56 -9.72 6.52
CA GLU A 335 37.37 -10.48 5.58
C GLU A 335 37.04 -11.97 5.65
N PHE A 336 36.78 -12.60 4.50
CA PHE A 336 36.47 -14.03 4.39
C PHE A 336 37.61 -14.78 3.69
N ALA A 337 37.63 -16.11 3.82
CA ALA A 337 38.71 -16.95 3.29
C ALA A 337 38.86 -16.87 1.76
N GLY A 338 37.80 -16.48 1.06
CA GLY A 338 37.79 -16.25 -0.37
C GLY A 338 36.44 -15.69 -0.83
N PRO A 339 36.30 -15.28 -2.11
CA PRO A 339 35.07 -14.72 -2.64
C PRO A 339 33.84 -15.64 -2.48
N ASP A 340 34.02 -16.95 -2.58
CA ASP A 340 32.91 -17.92 -2.46
C ASP A 340 32.46 -18.14 -1.01
N ALA A 341 33.29 -17.75 -0.03
CA ALA A 341 32.95 -17.79 1.38
C ALA A 341 32.18 -16.55 1.85
N VAL A 342 32.01 -15.54 0.99
CA VAL A 342 31.24 -14.34 1.32
C VAL A 342 29.74 -14.67 1.31
N PRO A 343 29.01 -14.50 2.43
CA PRO A 343 27.59 -14.83 2.51
C PRO A 343 26.72 -13.96 1.58
N SER A 344 25.59 -14.51 1.15
CA SER A 344 24.62 -13.77 0.34
C SER A 344 23.94 -12.66 1.16
N PRO A 345 23.46 -11.58 0.52
CA PRO A 345 22.77 -10.49 1.20
C PRO A 345 21.61 -10.93 2.10
N THR A 346 20.84 -11.94 1.71
CA THR A 346 19.70 -12.45 2.48
C THR A 346 20.10 -13.10 3.81
N ILE A 347 21.28 -13.72 3.89
CA ILE A 347 21.79 -14.37 5.11
C ILE A 347 22.46 -13.34 6.04
N LEU A 348 22.85 -12.17 5.52
CA LEU A 348 23.46 -11.09 6.31
C LEU A 348 22.53 -10.55 7.38
N TRP A 349 21.23 -10.70 7.21
CA TRP A 349 20.23 -10.10 8.08
C TRP A 349 19.32 -11.16 8.66
N ARG A 350 18.93 -10.96 9.92
CA ARG A 350 17.95 -11.77 10.63
C ARG A 350 16.91 -10.88 11.28
N THR A 351 15.69 -11.36 11.38
CA THR A 351 14.63 -10.68 12.13
C THR A 351 14.99 -10.59 13.62
N SER A 352 14.65 -9.48 14.26
CA SER A 352 14.95 -9.19 15.66
C SER A 352 13.70 -8.73 16.41
N SER A 353 13.20 -9.58 17.32
CA SER A 353 12.02 -9.26 18.15
C SER A 353 12.27 -8.06 19.06
N THR A 354 13.50 -7.91 19.56
CA THR A 354 13.92 -6.77 20.38
C THR A 354 13.83 -5.47 19.60
N LEU A 355 14.40 -5.43 18.38
CA LEU A 355 14.33 -4.26 17.54
C LEU A 355 12.90 -3.96 17.10
N GLU A 356 12.11 -4.97 16.76
CA GLU A 356 10.71 -4.80 16.35
C GLU A 356 9.88 -4.11 17.44
N ARG A 357 9.98 -4.62 18.68
CA ARG A 357 9.28 -4.02 19.83
C ARG A 357 9.79 -2.62 20.12
N ARG A 358 11.09 -2.35 19.97
CA ARG A 358 11.64 -1.00 20.10
C ARG A 358 11.05 -0.05 19.04
N LEU A 359 11.06 -0.44 17.76
CA LEU A 359 10.53 0.38 16.67
C LEU A 359 9.02 0.65 16.85
N LEU A 360 8.25 -0.36 17.27
CA LEU A 360 6.83 -0.19 17.59
C LEU A 360 6.60 0.73 18.79
N GLN A 361 7.42 0.61 19.84
CA GLN A 361 7.35 1.51 20.99
C GLN A 361 7.61 2.97 20.57
N GLU A 362 8.69 3.21 19.81
CA GLU A 362 9.03 4.52 19.28
C GLU A 362 7.93 5.07 18.35
N TYR A 363 7.34 4.21 17.50
CA TYR A 363 6.20 4.56 16.67
C TYR A 363 4.99 5.01 17.49
N PHE A 364 4.60 4.25 18.53
CA PHE A 364 3.45 4.61 19.38
C PHE A 364 3.73 5.84 20.25
N ASP A 365 4.98 6.08 20.65
CA ASP A 365 5.38 7.30 21.36
C ASP A 365 5.29 8.51 20.42
N ARG A 366 5.75 8.39 19.16
CA ARG A 366 5.62 9.41 18.13
C ARG A 366 4.16 9.72 17.80
N ASN A 367 3.33 8.69 17.66
CA ASN A 367 1.89 8.83 17.42
C ASN A 367 1.19 9.57 18.56
N HIS A 368 1.47 9.16 19.80
CA HIS A 368 0.99 9.83 21.01
C HIS A 368 1.42 11.31 21.02
N ALA A 369 2.73 11.57 20.85
CA ALA A 369 3.25 12.93 20.83
C ALA A 369 2.57 13.80 19.76
N TYR A 370 2.32 13.27 18.57
CA TYR A 370 1.61 13.99 17.51
C TYR A 370 0.17 14.37 17.90
N ARG A 371 -0.60 13.44 18.48
CA ARG A 371 -2.00 13.70 18.89
C ARG A 371 -2.13 14.76 19.99
N HIS A 372 -1.10 14.89 20.82
CA HIS A 372 -1.04 15.85 21.93
C HIS A 372 -0.24 17.12 21.61
N ALA A 373 0.46 17.15 20.47
CA ALA A 373 1.28 18.28 20.09
C ALA A 373 0.42 19.47 19.68
N THR A 374 0.85 20.66 20.11
CA THR A 374 0.42 21.91 19.49
C THR A 374 1.04 22.03 18.09
N ALA A 375 0.36 22.73 17.19
CA ALA A 375 0.86 23.01 15.86
C ALA A 375 2.33 23.48 15.88
N SER A 376 3.19 22.78 15.14
CA SER A 376 4.55 23.23 14.92
C SER A 376 4.61 24.09 13.65
N PRO A 377 5.31 25.23 13.66
CA PRO A 377 5.65 25.96 12.43
C PRO A 377 6.43 25.11 11.41
N ALA A 378 7.07 24.03 11.86
CA ALA A 378 7.81 23.10 11.03
C ALA A 378 6.93 22.02 10.37
N TRP A 379 5.63 21.99 10.65
CA TRP A 379 4.67 21.08 10.00
C TRP A 379 4.27 21.59 8.62
N LEU A 380 5.22 21.50 7.69
CA LEU A 380 5.11 21.96 6.32
C LEU A 380 4.87 20.79 5.35
N PRO A 381 4.26 21.06 4.18
CA PRO A 381 4.24 20.11 3.08
C PRO A 381 5.62 20.06 2.40
N ALA A 382 5.99 18.88 1.92
CA ALA A 382 7.23 18.63 1.23
C ALA A 382 7.03 17.61 0.10
N SER A 383 7.73 17.80 -1.00
CA SER A 383 7.72 16.92 -2.17
C SER A 383 9.13 16.75 -2.70
N ILE A 384 9.49 15.52 -3.03
CA ILE A 384 10.72 15.22 -3.78
C ILE A 384 10.37 14.36 -4.99
N THR A 385 10.83 14.77 -6.17
CA THR A 385 10.50 14.13 -7.44
C THR A 385 11.69 14.13 -8.38
N THR A 386 11.81 13.07 -9.19
CA THR A 386 12.68 13.09 -10.37
C THR A 386 11.96 13.72 -11.56
N GLU A 387 10.71 13.37 -11.84
CA GLU A 387 10.08 13.77 -13.11
C GLU A 387 8.55 14.01 -13.09
N TRP A 388 7.85 13.66 -12.01
CA TRP A 388 6.37 13.66 -11.96
C TRP A 388 5.74 14.89 -11.29
N GLY A 389 6.40 16.04 -11.43
CA GLY A 389 5.95 17.30 -10.81
C GLY A 389 5.89 17.23 -9.27
N SER A 390 5.36 18.27 -8.64
CA SER A 390 5.29 18.37 -7.18
C SER A 390 3.87 18.16 -6.67
N SER A 391 3.72 17.49 -5.53
CA SER A 391 2.44 17.39 -4.80
C SER A 391 2.17 18.61 -3.91
N VAL A 392 3.14 19.52 -3.73
CA VAL A 392 2.97 20.70 -2.86
C VAL A 392 1.79 21.56 -3.27
N PRO A 393 1.54 21.87 -4.56
CA PRO A 393 0.36 22.64 -4.96
C PRO A 393 -0.97 22.02 -4.51
N ASP A 394 -1.09 20.69 -4.62
CA ASP A 394 -2.30 19.97 -4.19
C ASP A 394 -2.44 19.94 -2.66
N MET A 395 -1.33 19.79 -1.94
CA MET A 395 -1.31 19.91 -0.49
C MET A 395 -1.72 21.33 -0.03
N GLN A 396 -1.19 22.37 -0.66
CA GLN A 396 -1.49 23.77 -0.33
C GLN A 396 -2.94 24.16 -0.66
N SER A 397 -3.49 23.62 -1.75
CA SER A 397 -4.88 23.86 -2.12
C SER A 397 -5.86 23.12 -1.18
N GLY A 398 -5.52 21.89 -0.79
CA GLY A 398 -6.34 21.06 0.10
C GLY A 398 -6.29 21.47 1.57
N VAL A 399 -5.17 22.01 2.07
CA VAL A 399 -4.96 22.29 3.50
C VAL A 399 -4.78 23.79 3.74
N PRO A 400 -5.77 24.48 4.36
CA PRO A 400 -5.76 25.94 4.53
C PRO A 400 -4.50 26.49 5.22
N GLY A 401 -3.99 25.81 6.23
CA GLY A 401 -2.77 26.19 6.96
C GLY A 401 -1.49 26.14 6.14
N TRP A 402 -1.52 25.54 4.94
CA TRP A 402 -0.40 25.42 4.03
C TRP A 402 -0.46 26.35 2.82
N ARG A 403 -1.55 27.06 2.55
CA ARG A 403 -1.72 27.88 1.33
C ARG A 403 -0.54 28.80 0.97
N ASN A 404 0.16 29.31 1.98
CA ASN A 404 1.33 30.17 1.81
C ASN A 404 2.63 29.58 2.40
N ALA A 405 2.62 28.29 2.74
CA ALA A 405 3.77 27.60 3.28
C ALA A 405 4.83 27.43 2.18
N SER A 406 5.96 28.10 2.32
CA SER A 406 7.14 27.85 1.50
C SER A 406 8.36 27.69 2.39
N ALA A 407 9.17 26.68 2.09
CA ALA A 407 10.48 26.52 2.69
C ALA A 407 11.45 26.00 1.63
N PRO A 408 12.63 26.61 1.48
CA PRO A 408 13.64 26.14 0.56
C PRO A 408 13.93 24.65 0.77
N LEU A 409 14.02 23.90 -0.34
CA LEU A 409 14.41 22.48 -0.38
C LEU A 409 13.44 21.51 0.32
N LEU A 410 12.22 21.94 0.65
CA LEU A 410 11.13 21.00 0.93
C LEU A 410 10.41 20.56 -0.35
N ASP A 411 10.52 21.35 -1.41
CA ASP A 411 9.93 21.07 -2.72
C ASP A 411 11.04 20.98 -3.78
N ILE A 412 11.49 19.76 -4.05
CA ILE A 412 12.61 19.46 -4.95
C ILE A 412 12.03 18.85 -6.22
N ARG A 413 12.24 19.52 -7.35
CA ARG A 413 11.60 19.23 -8.65
C ARG A 413 12.60 19.05 -9.79
N ASN A 414 13.70 18.34 -9.55
CA ASN A 414 14.80 18.24 -10.52
C ASN A 414 14.94 16.81 -11.06
N PRO A 415 14.95 16.60 -12.39
CA PRO A 415 15.31 15.31 -12.99
C PRO A 415 16.65 14.75 -12.54
N LYS A 416 17.55 15.61 -12.07
CA LYS A 416 18.85 15.25 -11.52
C LYS A 416 18.88 15.20 -10.00
N THR A 417 17.72 15.10 -9.34
CA THR A 417 17.65 14.90 -7.88
C THR A 417 18.41 13.64 -7.50
N THR A 418 19.32 13.79 -6.54
CA THR A 418 20.21 12.72 -6.09
C THR A 418 19.72 12.07 -4.80
N ILE A 419 20.26 10.88 -4.50
CA ILE A 419 20.06 10.25 -3.19
C ILE A 419 20.59 11.10 -2.02
N ALA A 420 21.58 11.96 -2.25
CA ALA A 420 22.07 12.90 -1.25
C ALA A 420 21.04 14.01 -0.96
N ASP A 421 20.34 14.49 -2.00
CA ASP A 421 19.22 15.42 -1.82
C ASP A 421 18.09 14.77 -1.02
N PHE A 422 17.79 13.49 -1.26
CA PHE A 422 16.83 12.73 -0.46
C PHE A 422 17.25 12.64 1.02
N ALA A 423 18.50 12.30 1.31
CA ALA A 423 19.00 12.25 2.69
C ALA A 423 18.89 13.63 3.39
N ALA A 424 19.26 14.70 2.70
CA ALA A 424 19.11 16.07 3.20
C ALA A 424 17.64 16.49 3.37
N TRP A 425 16.75 16.00 2.52
CA TRP A 425 15.32 16.25 2.59
C TRP A 425 14.66 15.53 3.77
N MET A 426 15.09 14.30 4.09
CA MET A 426 14.65 13.56 5.28
C MET A 426 15.10 14.21 6.59
N ALA A 427 16.24 14.88 6.60
CA ALA A 427 16.74 15.62 7.75
C ALA A 427 15.97 16.92 8.07
N ARG A 428 15.14 17.41 7.14
CA ARG A 428 14.33 18.63 7.34
C ARG A 428 12.98 18.30 7.94
N PRO A 429 12.47 19.07 8.90
CA PRO A 429 11.14 18.81 9.44
C PRO A 429 10.05 19.11 8.39
N ALA A 430 9.15 18.14 8.19
CA ALA A 430 7.97 18.26 7.33
C ALA A 430 6.90 17.27 7.82
N LEU A 431 5.65 17.72 7.88
CA LEU A 431 4.54 16.87 8.33
C LEU A 431 3.93 16.07 7.17
N ALA A 432 3.89 16.62 5.96
CA ALA A 432 3.43 15.89 4.78
C ALA A 432 4.57 15.74 3.80
N ARG A 433 4.81 14.51 3.34
CA ARG A 433 5.96 14.13 2.52
C ARG A 433 5.50 13.31 1.32
N ALA A 434 5.55 13.91 0.15
CA ALA A 434 5.36 13.21 -1.12
C ALA A 434 6.69 12.79 -1.73
N MET A 435 6.78 11.53 -2.14
CA MET A 435 7.93 10.97 -2.84
C MET A 435 7.47 10.41 -4.18
N LYS A 436 8.11 10.90 -5.24
CA LYS A 436 7.80 10.57 -6.63
C LYS A 436 9.05 10.07 -7.34
N ALA A 437 9.25 8.76 -7.30
CA ALA A 437 10.38 8.08 -7.90
C ALA A 437 9.96 6.67 -8.37
N HIS A 438 10.64 6.13 -9.37
CA HIS A 438 10.49 4.72 -9.72
C HIS A 438 10.89 3.86 -8.52
N ALA A 439 10.09 2.84 -8.23
CA ALA A 439 10.27 2.03 -7.03
C ALA A 439 10.09 0.55 -7.34
N GLY A 440 10.54 -0.25 -6.37
CA GLY A 440 10.30 -1.68 -6.22
C GLY A 440 10.02 -1.98 -4.75
N SER A 441 9.80 -3.25 -4.40
CA SER A 441 9.49 -3.68 -3.02
C SER A 441 10.51 -3.22 -1.96
N THR A 442 11.79 -3.09 -2.34
CA THR A 442 12.92 -2.86 -1.42
C THR A 442 13.57 -1.48 -1.55
N GLY A 443 13.03 -0.60 -2.41
CA GLY A 443 13.61 0.73 -2.59
C GLY A 443 13.03 1.55 -3.73
N PHE A 444 13.63 2.71 -3.96
CA PHE A 444 13.26 3.63 -5.05
C PHE A 444 14.46 4.46 -5.53
N GLY A 445 14.40 4.89 -6.79
CA GLY A 445 15.55 5.43 -7.52
C GLY A 445 15.60 6.97 -7.61
N PHE A 446 16.77 7.51 -7.33
CA PHE A 446 17.23 8.85 -7.68
C PHE A 446 18.55 8.75 -8.47
N GLU A 447 19.17 9.88 -8.77
CA GLU A 447 20.53 9.91 -9.30
C GLU A 447 21.57 9.58 -8.21
N PRO A 448 22.71 8.96 -8.57
CA PRO A 448 23.84 8.80 -7.66
C PRO A 448 24.37 10.15 -7.15
N PRO A 449 24.99 10.19 -5.96
CA PRO A 449 25.60 11.42 -5.46
C PRO A 449 26.85 11.75 -6.29
N ALA A 450 27.03 13.04 -6.62
CA ALA A 450 28.25 13.50 -7.29
C ALA A 450 29.48 13.44 -6.37
N ASP A 451 29.27 13.56 -5.05
CA ASP A 451 30.30 13.49 -4.01
C ASP A 451 29.87 12.53 -2.89
N TYR A 452 30.49 11.36 -2.86
CA TYR A 452 30.23 10.33 -1.84
C TYR A 452 30.77 10.70 -0.45
N ALA A 453 31.74 11.59 -0.33
CA ALA A 453 32.24 12.04 0.96
C ALA A 453 31.24 13.00 1.63
N ALA A 454 30.67 13.93 0.86
CA ALA A 454 29.58 14.78 1.31
C ALA A 454 28.33 13.95 1.67
N TYR A 455 27.98 12.98 0.83
CA TYR A 455 26.88 12.05 1.11
C TYR A 455 27.10 11.25 2.40
N GLY A 456 28.29 10.68 2.61
CA GLY A 456 28.64 9.99 3.86
C GLY A 456 28.52 10.90 5.09
N SER A 457 28.87 12.18 4.96
CA SER A 457 28.72 13.17 6.05
C SER A 457 27.24 13.46 6.38
N ALA A 458 26.38 13.49 5.36
CA ALA A 458 24.94 13.68 5.53
C ALA A 458 24.28 12.48 6.20
N VAL A 459 24.67 11.26 5.82
CA VAL A 459 24.12 10.00 6.36
C VAL A 459 24.71 9.65 7.73
N GLY A 460 25.93 10.09 8.03
CA GLY A 460 26.66 9.77 9.26
C GLY A 460 27.61 8.58 9.12
N PRO A 461 28.37 8.28 10.19
CA PRO A 461 29.37 7.21 10.18
C PRO A 461 28.70 5.83 10.09
N GLY A 462 29.35 4.88 9.40
CA GLY A 462 28.88 3.50 9.33
C GLY A 462 27.60 3.34 8.51
N PHE A 463 27.75 2.97 7.23
CA PHE A 463 26.60 2.71 6.38
C PHE A 463 26.05 1.29 6.65
N TRP A 464 24.78 1.17 7.01
CA TRP A 464 24.09 -0.08 7.38
C TRP A 464 23.72 -0.92 6.15
N TRP A 465 24.69 -1.16 5.29
CA TRP A 465 24.58 -2.05 4.13
C TRP A 465 25.96 -2.51 3.69
N TRP A 466 26.16 -3.82 3.59
CA TRP A 466 27.42 -4.40 3.14
C TRP A 466 27.35 -4.76 1.67
N THR A 467 28.40 -4.40 0.94
CA THR A 467 28.60 -4.86 -0.44
C THR A 467 29.80 -5.80 -0.51
N LYS A 468 29.66 -6.86 -1.30
CA LYS A 468 30.74 -7.80 -1.62
C LYS A 468 31.81 -7.13 -2.48
N GLN A 469 33.06 -7.16 -2.01
CA GLN A 469 34.24 -6.68 -2.71
C GLN A 469 35.31 -7.78 -2.67
N GLY A 470 35.30 -8.66 -3.67
CA GLY A 470 36.14 -9.86 -3.67
C GLY A 470 35.81 -10.79 -2.48
N ALA A 471 36.79 -11.03 -1.61
CA ALA A 471 36.66 -11.83 -0.40
C ALA A 471 36.20 -11.01 0.83
N ARG A 472 35.74 -9.77 0.65
CA ARG A 472 35.35 -8.87 1.75
C ARG A 472 33.89 -8.46 1.66
N LEU A 473 33.27 -8.25 2.81
CA LEU A 473 32.07 -7.44 2.94
C LEU A 473 32.47 -6.06 3.45
N VAL A 474 32.05 -5.01 2.77
CA VAL A 474 32.42 -3.62 3.11
C VAL A 474 31.15 -2.78 3.24
N PRO A 475 30.98 -2.01 4.34
CA PRO A 475 29.88 -1.06 4.47
C PRO A 475 30.12 0.12 3.51
N ASP A 476 29.60 -0.01 2.29
CA ASP A 476 29.88 0.90 1.17
C ASP A 476 28.58 1.21 0.41
N PRO A 477 28.16 2.49 0.36
CA PRO A 477 26.96 2.88 -0.36
C PRO A 477 27.16 3.03 -1.87
N ARG A 478 28.40 3.11 -2.38
CA ARG A 478 28.68 3.38 -3.81
C ARG A 478 27.98 2.40 -4.76
N PRO A 479 27.92 1.10 -4.48
CA PRO A 479 27.25 0.14 -5.35
C PRO A 479 25.72 0.31 -5.41
N LEU A 480 25.12 1.09 -4.49
CA LEU A 480 23.69 1.42 -4.55
C LEU A 480 23.39 2.51 -5.59
N GLY A 481 24.39 3.26 -6.06
CA GLY A 481 24.18 4.39 -6.94
C GLY A 481 23.22 5.41 -6.32
N GLY A 482 22.07 5.61 -6.94
CA GLY A 482 20.99 6.47 -6.42
C GLY A 482 19.79 5.72 -5.83
N TRP A 483 19.92 4.43 -5.55
CA TRP A 483 18.82 3.63 -4.99
C TRP A 483 18.67 3.82 -3.47
N VAL A 484 17.57 4.45 -3.06
CA VAL A 484 17.15 4.52 -1.65
C VAL A 484 16.64 3.15 -1.24
N ASN A 485 17.31 2.52 -0.27
CA ASN A 485 16.93 1.22 0.27
C ASN A 485 16.83 1.25 1.80
N TYR A 486 16.52 0.09 2.37
CA TYR A 486 16.57 -0.14 3.81
C TYR A 486 17.88 0.33 4.47
N GLY A 487 19.04 0.06 3.84
CA GLY A 487 20.35 0.42 4.40
C GLY A 487 20.55 1.93 4.60
N LEU A 488 20.09 2.75 3.65
CA LEU A 488 20.10 4.21 3.82
C LEU A 488 19.19 4.64 4.98
N LEU A 489 17.94 4.19 5.00
CA LEU A 489 17.00 4.56 6.06
C LEU A 489 17.49 4.13 7.44
N ARG A 490 18.02 2.91 7.55
CA ARG A 490 18.64 2.40 8.78
C ARG A 490 19.84 3.24 9.20
N SER A 491 20.67 3.67 8.26
CA SER A 491 21.82 4.53 8.56
C SER A 491 21.38 5.90 9.09
N LEU A 492 20.37 6.53 8.47
CA LEU A 492 19.84 7.82 8.94
C LEU A 492 19.26 7.71 10.36
N TYR A 493 18.55 6.61 10.63
CA TYR A 493 17.96 6.30 11.92
C TYR A 493 19.03 6.09 13.00
N GLU A 494 19.99 5.18 12.79
CA GLU A 494 21.03 4.86 13.79
C GLU A 494 21.95 6.05 14.05
N ASN A 495 22.21 6.87 13.03
CA ASN A 495 23.02 8.07 13.16
C ASN A 495 22.25 9.32 13.61
N ARG A 496 20.94 9.19 13.91
CA ARG A 496 20.05 10.30 14.33
C ARG A 496 20.11 11.50 13.39
N LYS A 497 20.09 11.23 12.08
CA LYS A 497 20.14 12.25 11.01
C LYS A 497 18.77 12.68 10.51
N LEU A 498 17.72 12.02 10.94
CA LEU A 498 16.34 12.41 10.65
C LEU A 498 15.97 13.66 11.42
N SER A 499 14.93 14.35 10.95
CA SER A 499 14.44 15.56 11.61
C SER A 499 13.82 15.33 13.00
N GLY A 500 13.36 14.11 13.29
CA GLY A 500 12.55 13.80 14.48
C GLY A 500 11.10 14.33 14.39
N ALA A 501 10.74 15.03 13.31
CA ALA A 501 9.37 15.49 13.09
C ALA A 501 8.51 14.35 12.54
N PRO A 502 7.28 14.18 13.05
CA PRO A 502 6.38 13.15 12.53
C PRO A 502 5.97 13.45 11.08
N ALA A 503 5.80 12.41 10.26
CA ALA A 503 5.47 12.55 8.84
C ALA A 503 4.32 11.65 8.36
N PHE A 504 3.39 12.24 7.60
CA PHE A 504 2.49 11.54 6.70
C PHE A 504 3.14 11.41 5.33
N TYR A 505 3.16 10.20 4.80
CA TYR A 505 3.79 9.90 3.53
C TYR A 505 2.78 9.64 2.41
N LEU A 506 3.09 10.18 1.24
CA LEU A 506 2.49 9.82 -0.05
C LEU A 506 3.61 9.24 -0.92
N HIS A 507 3.54 7.95 -1.22
CA HIS A 507 4.55 7.26 -2.02
C HIS A 507 3.98 6.85 -3.38
N THR A 508 4.32 7.60 -4.43
CA THR A 508 3.79 7.35 -5.78
C THR A 508 4.67 6.39 -6.58
N GLY A 509 5.75 5.85 -6.01
CA GLY A 509 6.55 4.83 -6.69
C GLY A 509 5.79 3.51 -6.81
N CYS A 510 5.96 2.83 -7.94
CA CYS A 510 5.35 1.54 -8.23
C CYS A 510 5.91 0.46 -7.30
N GLU A 511 5.10 -0.51 -6.90
CA GLU A 511 5.54 -1.66 -6.07
C GLU A 511 6.12 -1.31 -4.69
N GLY A 512 6.18 -0.02 -4.32
CA GLY A 512 6.74 0.42 -3.03
C GLY A 512 5.97 -0.09 -1.82
N MET A 513 4.72 -0.54 -2.02
CA MET A 513 3.88 -1.19 -1.01
C MET A 513 4.00 -2.71 -1.00
N GLN A 514 4.55 -3.31 -2.05
CA GLN A 514 4.59 -4.76 -2.21
C GLN A 514 5.68 -5.35 -1.30
N PRO A 515 5.36 -6.33 -0.43
CA PRO A 515 6.37 -7.08 0.31
C PRO A 515 7.31 -7.81 -0.67
N ALA A 516 8.60 -7.90 -0.39
CA ALA A 516 9.47 -8.77 -1.17
C ALA A 516 9.03 -10.25 -1.02
N HIS A 517 9.24 -11.07 -2.04
CA HIS A 517 8.96 -12.52 -2.03
C HIS A 517 7.49 -12.94 -1.85
N PHE A 518 6.56 -11.99 -1.93
CA PHE A 518 5.13 -12.23 -1.66
C PHE A 518 4.47 -13.30 -2.53
N GLU A 519 4.97 -13.55 -3.74
CA GLU A 519 4.39 -14.55 -4.65
C GLU A 519 4.75 -15.99 -4.26
N ARG A 520 5.74 -16.17 -3.38
CA ARG A 520 6.40 -17.47 -3.14
C ARG A 520 6.45 -17.86 -1.67
N GLU A 521 6.32 -16.88 -0.79
CA GLU A 521 6.48 -17.04 0.65
C GLU A 521 5.17 -16.63 1.33
N PRO A 522 4.66 -17.40 2.31
CA PRO A 522 3.55 -16.95 3.13
C PRO A 522 3.98 -15.78 4.03
N TYR A 523 3.04 -14.95 4.48
CA TYR A 523 3.34 -13.73 5.25
C TYR A 523 4.21 -13.94 6.50
N ASN A 524 4.16 -15.12 7.11
CA ASN A 524 4.89 -15.50 8.31
C ASN A 524 6.31 -16.04 8.05
N SER A 525 6.72 -16.16 6.78
CA SER A 525 8.09 -16.55 6.40
C SER A 525 9.09 -15.46 6.76
N GLY A 526 10.31 -15.84 7.18
CA GLY A 526 11.37 -14.88 7.49
C GLY A 526 11.92 -14.13 6.26
N LEU A 527 11.66 -14.64 5.05
CA LEU A 527 12.03 -13.97 3.78
C LEU A 527 10.92 -13.03 3.28
N TYR A 528 9.68 -13.28 3.68
CA TYR A 528 8.56 -12.44 3.28
C TYR A 528 8.77 -11.01 3.75
N GLY A 529 8.61 -10.06 2.82
CA GLY A 529 8.73 -8.65 3.13
C GLY A 529 10.13 -8.18 3.54
N GLN A 530 11.18 -9.00 3.55
CA GLN A 530 12.49 -8.54 4.01
C GLN A 530 12.94 -7.26 3.26
N TRP A 531 13.29 -6.20 4.02
CA TRP A 531 13.63 -4.86 3.50
C TRP A 531 12.48 -4.07 2.88
N GLN A 532 11.22 -4.40 3.17
CA GLN A 532 10.06 -3.69 2.61
C GLN A 532 10.19 -2.17 2.84
N ILE A 533 10.18 -1.40 1.75
CA ILE A 533 10.58 0.01 1.80
C ILE A 533 9.54 0.93 2.46
N ALA A 534 8.24 0.67 2.30
CA ALA A 534 7.18 1.45 2.92
C ALA A 534 7.16 1.28 4.45
N GLU A 535 7.31 0.06 4.95
CA GLU A 535 7.44 -0.23 6.39
C GLU A 535 8.74 0.36 6.94
N ALA A 536 9.85 0.28 6.19
CA ALA A 536 11.10 0.93 6.58
C ALA A 536 10.95 2.46 6.66
N LEU A 537 10.24 3.10 5.72
CA LEU A 537 9.92 4.53 5.80
C LEU A 537 9.04 4.86 7.01
N LEU A 538 8.04 4.03 7.30
CA LEU A 538 7.15 4.22 8.44
C LEU A 538 7.90 4.14 9.78
N MET A 539 8.72 3.10 9.95
CA MET A 539 9.40 2.82 11.21
C MET A 539 10.69 3.64 11.39
N LEU A 540 11.56 3.63 10.37
CA LEU A 540 12.88 4.26 10.41
C LEU A 540 12.89 5.68 9.85
N GLY A 541 11.79 6.18 9.28
CA GLY A 541 11.71 7.51 8.65
C GLY A 541 10.84 8.52 9.41
N ASP A 542 10.54 8.31 10.69
CA ASP A 542 9.63 9.16 11.46
C ASP A 542 8.16 9.18 10.97
N GLY A 543 7.70 8.12 10.30
CA GLY A 543 6.35 8.03 9.76
C GLY A 543 5.24 7.88 10.81
N LEU A 544 4.06 8.42 10.49
CA LEU A 544 2.79 8.24 11.20
C LEU A 544 1.82 7.35 10.42
N ALA A 545 1.70 7.63 9.13
CA ALA A 545 0.95 6.85 8.16
C ALA A 545 1.52 7.10 6.77
N LEU A 546 1.34 6.13 5.88
CA LEU A 546 1.76 6.20 4.49
C LEU A 546 0.63 5.67 3.60
N VAL A 547 0.30 6.42 2.56
CA VAL A 547 -0.51 5.95 1.44
C VAL A 547 0.43 5.76 0.25
N GLY A 548 0.40 4.56 -0.33
CA GLY A 548 1.35 4.20 -1.36
C GLY A 548 0.74 3.33 -2.44
N ARG A 549 1.43 3.30 -3.59
CA ARG A 549 0.95 2.62 -4.79
C ARG A 549 1.58 1.24 -4.98
N GLY A 550 0.77 0.27 -5.39
CA GLY A 550 1.15 -1.09 -5.71
C GLY A 550 1.63 -1.29 -7.14
N LYS A 551 1.03 -0.62 -8.14
CA LYS A 551 1.37 -0.79 -9.57
C LYS A 551 1.56 0.56 -10.28
N VAL A 552 2.08 0.53 -11.51
CA VAL A 552 2.32 1.74 -12.32
C VAL A 552 1.00 2.34 -12.78
N PHE A 553 0.71 3.56 -12.34
CA PHE A 553 -0.29 4.46 -12.92
C PHE A 553 0.17 5.91 -12.68
N TYR A 554 -0.01 6.85 -13.59
CA TYR A 554 0.56 8.20 -13.40
C TYR A 554 -0.41 9.13 -12.65
N ASP A 555 -0.71 8.80 -11.40
CA ASP A 555 -1.68 9.51 -10.58
C ASP A 555 -1.29 9.66 -9.11
N GLU A 556 -2.10 10.44 -8.40
CA GLU A 556 -2.16 10.57 -6.95
C GLU A 556 -3.62 10.41 -6.50
N PRO A 557 -3.88 10.00 -5.25
CA PRO A 557 -5.24 9.92 -4.74
C PRO A 557 -5.93 11.28 -4.77
N ARG A 558 -6.89 11.46 -5.67
CA ARG A 558 -7.62 12.72 -5.86
C ARG A 558 -8.36 13.11 -4.57
N GLU A 559 -8.37 14.40 -4.28
CA GLU A 559 -8.98 15.00 -3.09
C GLU A 559 -8.43 14.52 -1.73
N PHE A 560 -7.34 13.73 -1.69
CA PHE A 560 -6.78 13.21 -0.44
C PHE A 560 -6.44 14.32 0.56
N TRP A 561 -5.63 15.30 0.14
CA TRP A 561 -5.23 16.42 0.99
C TRP A 561 -6.39 17.36 1.33
N LYS A 562 -7.37 17.49 0.44
CA LYS A 562 -8.60 18.25 0.69
C LYS A 562 -9.40 17.61 1.82
N CYS A 563 -9.62 16.29 1.77
CA CYS A 563 -10.30 15.56 2.83
C CYS A 563 -9.58 15.73 4.19
N MET A 564 -8.25 15.59 4.21
CA MET A 564 -7.45 15.83 5.41
C MET A 564 -7.56 17.28 5.92
N GLY A 565 -7.53 18.27 5.03
CA GLY A 565 -7.68 19.69 5.35
C GLY A 565 -9.06 20.06 5.90
N GLU A 566 -10.10 19.35 5.48
CA GLU A 566 -11.48 19.48 5.98
C GLU A 566 -11.68 18.78 7.35
N GLY A 567 -10.68 18.05 7.84
CA GLY A 567 -10.74 17.35 9.12
C GLY A 567 -11.04 15.86 9.05
N GLY A 568 -11.04 15.28 7.85
CA GLY A 568 -11.01 13.84 7.67
C GLY A 568 -9.79 13.21 8.33
N THR A 569 -9.87 11.91 8.58
CA THR A 569 -8.71 11.08 8.93
C THR A 569 -7.94 10.67 7.68
N PHE A 570 -6.73 10.14 7.86
CA PHE A 570 -5.93 9.59 6.78
C PHE A 570 -6.66 8.46 6.04
N GLY A 571 -7.42 7.65 6.78
CA GLY A 571 -8.30 6.63 6.24
C GLY A 571 -9.50 7.19 5.49
N ASP A 572 -10.14 8.26 5.99
CA ASP A 572 -11.21 8.94 5.26
C ASP A 572 -10.71 9.48 3.91
N ALA A 573 -9.51 10.04 3.89
CA ALA A 573 -8.89 10.57 2.69
C ALA A 573 -8.60 9.48 1.65
N TRP A 574 -8.17 8.29 2.09
CA TRP A 574 -8.01 7.13 1.21
C TRP A 574 -9.37 6.64 0.67
N ARG A 575 -10.40 6.49 1.51
CA ARG A 575 -11.74 6.08 1.04
C ARG A 575 -12.36 7.11 0.09
N ARG A 576 -12.13 8.41 0.36
CA ARG A 576 -12.62 9.50 -0.49
C ARG A 576 -12.16 9.36 -1.94
N TYR A 577 -10.97 8.81 -2.16
CA TYR A 577 -10.48 8.56 -3.50
C TYR A 577 -11.38 7.59 -4.28
N PHE A 578 -11.85 6.50 -3.64
CA PHE A 578 -12.80 5.56 -4.25
C PHE A 578 -14.14 6.22 -4.60
N ASP A 579 -14.64 7.10 -3.72
CA ASP A 579 -15.86 7.88 -4.00
C ASP A 579 -15.67 8.75 -5.24
N VAL A 580 -14.55 9.49 -5.31
CA VAL A 580 -14.23 10.38 -6.44
C VAL A 580 -14.09 9.59 -7.73
N GLU A 581 -13.31 8.50 -7.73
CA GLU A 581 -13.13 7.67 -8.93
C GLU A 581 -14.44 7.04 -9.42
N SER A 582 -15.32 6.64 -8.50
CA SER A 582 -16.58 5.98 -8.84
C SER A 582 -17.65 6.91 -9.43
N ALA A 583 -17.52 8.22 -9.17
CA ALA A 583 -18.40 9.25 -9.71
C ALA A 583 -17.90 9.78 -11.07
N ASP A 584 -16.73 9.36 -11.54
CA ASP A 584 -16.06 9.90 -12.71
C ASP A 584 -16.48 9.18 -14.01
N ALA A 585 -17.26 9.87 -14.84
CA ALA A 585 -17.72 9.35 -16.14
C ALA A 585 -16.60 9.23 -17.18
N GLU A 586 -15.56 10.07 -17.11
CA GLU A 586 -14.42 9.97 -18.02
C GLU A 586 -13.60 8.73 -17.67
N LEU A 587 -13.40 8.49 -16.37
CA LEU A 587 -12.68 7.32 -15.90
C LEU A 587 -13.42 6.01 -16.19
N ALA A 588 -14.75 6.01 -16.22
CA ALA A 588 -15.54 4.84 -16.62
C ALA A 588 -15.20 4.35 -18.04
N ALA A 589 -14.67 5.23 -18.91
CA ALA A 589 -14.20 4.90 -20.25
C ALA A 589 -12.68 4.64 -20.31
N ASP A 590 -11.93 4.91 -19.25
CA ASP A 590 -10.47 4.81 -19.16
C ASP A 590 -10.03 3.36 -18.84
N GLY A 591 -10.38 2.42 -19.71
CA GLY A 591 -10.00 0.99 -19.68
C GLY A 591 -9.34 0.44 -18.41
N ILE A 592 -8.00 0.37 -18.36
CA ILE A 592 -7.32 -0.11 -17.14
C ILE A 592 -7.34 0.94 -16.01
N GLY A 593 -7.36 2.23 -16.31
CA GLY A 593 -7.35 3.32 -15.32
C GLY A 593 -8.60 3.38 -14.46
N ARG A 594 -9.73 2.84 -14.92
CA ARG A 594 -11.01 2.89 -14.19
C ARG A 594 -11.01 2.33 -12.77
N LYS A 595 -10.15 1.36 -12.46
CA LYS A 595 -9.98 0.77 -11.12
C LYS A 595 -8.63 1.12 -10.50
N ARG A 596 -7.99 2.21 -10.93
CA ARG A 596 -6.69 2.66 -10.38
C ARG A 596 -6.71 2.89 -8.86
N ALA A 597 -7.88 3.17 -8.28
CA ALA A 597 -8.07 3.23 -6.83
C ALA A 597 -7.64 1.96 -6.10
N TYR A 598 -7.80 0.78 -6.71
CA TYR A 598 -7.40 -0.51 -6.11
C TYR A 598 -5.88 -0.62 -5.92
N PHE A 599 -5.10 0.22 -6.60
CA PHE A 599 -3.64 0.18 -6.55
C PHE A 599 -3.09 0.90 -5.32
N TRP A 600 -3.93 1.54 -4.51
CA TRP A 600 -3.49 2.35 -3.38
C TRP A 600 -3.90 1.72 -2.06
N SER A 601 -2.94 1.64 -1.14
CA SER A 601 -3.14 1.08 0.20
C SER A 601 -2.51 1.94 1.28
N VAL A 602 -2.92 1.71 2.52
CA VAL A 602 -2.53 2.50 3.69
C VAL A 602 -1.78 1.62 4.69
N ILE A 603 -0.60 2.10 5.13
CA ILE A 603 0.10 1.56 6.30
C ILE A 603 0.22 2.66 7.37
N GLY A 604 0.42 2.24 8.61
CA GLY A 604 0.40 3.12 9.79
C GLY A 604 -1.00 3.39 10.32
N ASP A 605 -1.13 4.48 11.07
CA ASP A 605 -2.36 4.84 11.76
C ASP A 605 -3.29 5.64 10.87
N CYS A 606 -4.25 4.94 10.28
CA CYS A 606 -5.26 5.53 9.40
C CYS A 606 -6.29 6.43 10.14
N THR A 607 -6.28 6.48 11.48
CA THR A 607 -7.25 7.27 12.26
C THR A 607 -6.79 8.71 12.53
N LEU A 608 -5.57 9.06 12.13
CA LEU A 608 -5.00 10.39 12.37
C LEU A 608 -5.62 11.43 11.44
N SER A 609 -5.98 12.58 12.01
CA SER A 609 -6.38 13.79 11.27
C SER A 609 -5.27 14.85 11.32
N LEU A 610 -5.37 15.87 10.45
CA LEU A 610 -4.56 17.08 10.62
C LEU A 610 -4.99 17.86 11.87
N PRO A 611 -4.03 18.53 12.56
CA PRO A 611 -4.33 19.39 13.70
C PRO A 611 -5.25 20.54 13.30
N ALA A 612 -6.14 20.97 14.20
CA ALA A 612 -7.13 22.02 13.92
C ALA A 612 -6.52 23.32 13.36
N SER A 613 -5.35 23.70 13.87
CA SER A 613 -4.57 24.86 13.43
C SER A 613 -4.12 24.84 11.97
N LEU A 614 -4.01 23.65 11.35
CA LEU A 614 -3.72 23.52 9.92
C LEU A 614 -4.99 23.49 9.05
N ARG A 615 -6.15 23.26 9.67
CA ARG A 615 -7.45 23.15 9.00
C ARG A 615 -8.18 24.49 8.91
N SER A 616 -7.90 25.41 9.82
CA SER A 616 -8.44 26.77 9.77
C SER A 616 -7.49 27.72 9.02
N PRO A 617 -8.00 28.71 8.27
CA PRO A 617 -7.18 29.80 7.77
C PRO A 617 -6.46 30.47 8.95
N ARG A 618 -5.16 30.73 8.83
CA ARG A 618 -4.48 31.60 9.81
C ARG A 618 -5.13 32.98 9.73
N SER A 619 -5.72 33.43 10.83
CA SER A 619 -6.29 34.77 10.98
C SER A 619 -5.24 35.85 10.82
#